data_AF-A0A0K2LB09-F1
#
_entry.id   AF-A0A0K2LB09-F1
#
_cell.length_a   1.000
_cell.length_b   1.000
_cell.length_c   1.000
_cell.angle_alpha   90.00
_cell.angle_beta   90.00
_cell.angle_gamma   90.00
#
_symmetry.space_group_name_H-M   'P 1'
#
loop_
_entity.id
_entity.type
_entity.pdbx_description
1 polymer ?
#
loop_
_entity_poly.entity_id
_entity_poly.type
_entity_poly.pdbx_seq_one_letter_code
_entity_poly.pdbx_strand_id
1 'polypeptide(L)'
;MKNLGAVLKELRKEKGLTQKELAEGVCAQSMLSAIENDVYIPNANLLVNLAKKLEVDLNEISLAANYKISVHSDFNETVDKLCNSHQYQKLLEFLEQDAVTDSLETSQQMQAYYYYLGVAQLQTGSLDAGLSSFRLSLAEVNHLHLNTISRLAYLAMGVIDVLQNNKTGAVDNIDLAFRNWNEFAYDENQNIIYYLAALIYFKLNDYQNSTAYLVDGIAFIAKHDSHYMLANCYFLMARLAQEAHNDDERLEANQRKDLFSELYGEQIFKDF
;
A
#
# COMPACT_ATOMS: atom_id res chain seq x y z
N MET A 1 -11.17 14.31 -6.45
CA MET A 1 -10.82 13.80 -5.12
C MET A 1 -12.13 13.66 -4.37
N LYS A 2 -12.60 12.43 -4.18
CA LYS A 2 -13.66 12.19 -3.21
C LYS A 2 -12.97 11.67 -1.97
N ASN A 3 -12.82 12.57 -1.01
CA ASN A 3 -12.48 12.21 0.35
C ASN A 3 -13.56 11.28 0.95
N LEU A 4 -13.25 10.62 2.07
CA LEU A 4 -14.14 9.66 2.73
C LEU A 4 -15.56 10.20 2.92
N GLY A 5 -15.68 11.49 3.25
CA GLY A 5 -16.95 12.18 3.31
C GLY A 5 -17.72 12.18 2.00
N ALA A 6 -17.07 12.54 0.90
CA ALA A 6 -17.68 12.52 -0.43
C ALA A 6 -18.04 11.10 -0.90
N VAL A 7 -17.24 10.09 -0.58
CA VAL A 7 -17.55 8.68 -0.91
C VAL A 7 -18.80 8.21 -0.17
N LEU A 8 -18.87 8.44 1.15
CA LEU A 8 -20.07 8.14 1.94
C LEU A 8 -21.31 8.86 1.40
N LYS A 9 -21.16 10.12 1.01
CA LYS A 9 -22.25 10.93 0.44
C LYS A 9 -22.77 10.37 -0.87
N GLU A 10 -21.91 9.83 -1.70
CA GLU A 10 -22.30 9.22 -2.97
C GLU A 10 -22.97 7.87 -2.77
N LEU A 11 -22.36 6.97 -2.01
CA LEU A 11 -22.97 5.68 -1.67
C LEU A 11 -24.36 5.86 -1.05
N ARG A 12 -24.50 6.86 -0.17
CA ARG A 12 -25.79 7.25 0.40
C ARG A 12 -26.80 7.65 -0.69
N LYS A 13 -26.37 8.49 -1.64
CA LYS A 13 -27.22 8.97 -2.74
C LYS A 13 -27.59 7.85 -3.70
N GLU A 14 -26.67 6.94 -4.01
CA GLU A 14 -26.90 5.76 -4.85
C GLU A 14 -27.95 4.84 -4.23
N LYS A 15 -27.93 4.70 -2.90
CA LYS A 15 -28.98 3.99 -2.14
C LYS A 15 -30.26 4.79 -1.92
N GLY A 16 -30.35 6.01 -2.46
CA GLY A 16 -31.53 6.87 -2.34
C GLY A 16 -31.82 7.35 -0.91
N LEU A 17 -30.85 7.25 0.00
CA LEU A 17 -31.02 7.60 1.41
C LEU A 17 -30.80 9.12 1.63
N THR A 18 -31.57 9.72 2.52
CA THR A 18 -31.29 11.06 3.07
C THR A 18 -30.23 10.98 4.15
N GLN A 19 -29.55 12.10 4.45
CA GLN A 19 -28.61 12.14 5.58
C GLN A 19 -29.28 11.77 6.90
N LYS A 20 -30.56 12.12 7.06
CA LYS A 20 -31.34 11.75 8.25
C LYS A 20 -31.49 10.22 8.34
N GLU A 21 -31.82 9.57 7.24
CA GLU A 21 -32.02 8.11 7.18
C GLU A 21 -30.70 7.36 7.38
N LEU A 22 -29.59 7.79 6.79
CA LEU A 22 -28.30 7.16 7.02
C LEU A 22 -27.81 7.37 8.47
N ALA A 23 -27.98 8.58 9.02
CA ALA A 23 -27.54 8.91 10.38
C ALA A 23 -28.40 8.26 11.48
N GLU A 24 -29.65 7.89 11.20
CA GLU A 24 -30.58 7.37 12.21
C GLU A 24 -30.00 6.17 12.97
N GLY A 25 -30.00 6.23 14.31
CA GLY A 25 -29.43 5.17 15.15
C GLY A 25 -27.89 5.03 15.09
N VAL A 26 -27.20 5.91 14.36
CA VAL A 26 -25.75 5.89 14.17
C VAL A 26 -25.11 7.18 14.69
N CYS A 27 -25.57 8.35 14.24
CA CYS A 27 -25.10 9.66 14.71
C CYS A 27 -26.15 10.77 14.49
N ALA A 28 -25.82 12.00 14.88
CA ALA A 28 -26.66 13.15 14.52
C ALA A 28 -26.55 13.44 13.02
N GLN A 29 -27.65 13.86 12.36
CA GLN A 29 -27.63 14.23 10.94
C GLN A 29 -26.66 15.39 10.65
N SER A 30 -26.49 16.32 11.58
CA SER A 30 -25.48 17.38 11.49
C SER A 30 -24.04 16.83 11.52
N MET A 31 -23.80 15.79 12.31
CA MET A 31 -22.51 15.09 12.33
C MET A 31 -22.27 14.36 11.02
N LEU A 32 -23.23 13.59 10.50
CA LEU A 32 -23.09 12.99 9.17
C LEU A 32 -22.86 14.05 8.08
N SER A 33 -23.54 15.19 8.15
CA SER A 33 -23.28 16.30 7.23
C SER A 33 -21.86 16.85 7.37
N ALA A 34 -21.33 16.96 8.58
CA ALA A 34 -19.94 17.39 8.79
C ALA A 34 -18.95 16.36 8.24
N ILE A 35 -19.26 15.08 8.33
CA ILE A 35 -18.49 13.97 7.75
C ILE A 35 -18.50 14.05 6.23
N GLU A 36 -19.69 14.15 5.62
CA GLU A 36 -19.87 14.22 4.16
C GLU A 36 -19.29 15.47 3.49
N ASN A 37 -18.83 16.45 4.27
CA ASN A 37 -18.15 17.64 3.79
C ASN A 37 -16.77 17.83 4.46
N ASP A 38 -16.24 16.77 5.08
CA ASP A 38 -14.86 16.68 5.61
C ASP A 38 -14.51 17.72 6.66
N VAL A 39 -15.54 18.23 7.33
CA VAL A 39 -15.42 19.09 8.50
C VAL A 39 -15.15 18.26 9.76
N TYR A 40 -15.55 16.98 9.75
CA TYR A 40 -15.41 16.08 10.88
C TYR A 40 -14.96 14.69 10.45
N ILE A 41 -13.84 14.23 11.01
CA ILE A 41 -13.32 12.88 10.82
C ILE A 41 -14.03 11.97 11.82
N PRO A 42 -14.84 10.98 11.39
CA PRO A 42 -15.53 10.10 12.32
C PRO A 42 -14.54 9.15 12.98
N ASN A 43 -14.85 8.65 14.18
CA ASN A 43 -14.16 7.47 14.68
C ASN A 43 -14.58 6.23 13.88
N ALA A 44 -13.79 5.17 13.98
CA ALA A 44 -14.01 4.02 13.14
C ALA A 44 -15.29 3.24 13.49
N ASN A 45 -15.67 3.12 14.77
CA ASN A 45 -16.99 2.58 15.14
C ASN A 45 -18.15 3.27 14.41
N LEU A 46 -18.09 4.60 14.31
CA LEU A 46 -19.10 5.39 13.59
C LEU A 46 -19.08 5.07 12.09
N LEU A 47 -17.91 5.01 11.46
CA LEU A 47 -17.80 4.66 10.04
C LEU A 47 -18.20 3.20 9.73
N VAL A 48 -17.85 2.22 10.58
CA VAL A 48 -18.31 0.82 10.46
C VAL A 48 -19.83 0.77 10.50
N ASN A 49 -20.46 1.53 11.40
CA ASN A 49 -21.92 1.57 11.50
C ASN A 49 -22.56 2.23 10.28
N LEU A 50 -21.94 3.26 9.70
CA LEU A 50 -22.39 3.88 8.45
C LEU A 50 -22.23 2.91 7.27
N ALA A 51 -21.08 2.24 7.14
CA ALA A 51 -20.79 1.29 6.07
C ALA A 51 -21.73 0.07 6.10
N LYS A 52 -22.02 -0.47 7.30
CA LYS A 52 -23.03 -1.53 7.49
C LYS A 52 -24.41 -1.08 7.01
N LYS A 53 -24.80 0.15 7.30
CA LYS A 53 -26.09 0.70 6.85
C LYS A 53 -26.14 0.94 5.34
N LEU A 54 -24.98 1.21 4.76
CA LEU A 54 -24.80 1.27 3.31
C LEU A 54 -24.66 -0.13 2.68
N GLU A 55 -24.71 -1.21 3.47
CA GLU A 55 -24.49 -2.61 3.06
C GLU A 55 -23.24 -2.77 2.17
N VAL A 56 -22.20 -2.03 2.52
CA VAL A 56 -20.90 -2.10 1.86
C VAL A 56 -20.04 -3.08 2.65
N ASP A 57 -19.53 -4.11 1.98
CA ASP A 57 -18.49 -4.95 2.58
C ASP A 57 -17.19 -4.15 2.56
N LEU A 58 -16.81 -3.68 3.75
CA LEU A 58 -15.55 -2.97 3.96
C LEU A 58 -14.31 -3.82 3.62
N ASN A 59 -14.45 -5.16 3.54
CA ASN A 59 -13.37 -6.07 3.15
C ASN A 59 -13.25 -6.25 1.62
N GLU A 60 -14.30 -5.96 0.85
CA GLU A 60 -14.21 -5.91 -0.63
C GLU A 60 -13.54 -4.61 -1.11
N ILE A 61 -13.39 -3.65 -0.21
CA ILE A 61 -12.72 -2.38 -0.44
C ILE A 61 -11.31 -2.50 0.12
N SER A 62 -10.30 -2.39 -0.75
CA SER A 62 -8.93 -2.03 -0.38
C SER A 62 -7.94 -3.16 -0.04
N LEU A 63 -7.82 -4.15 -0.93
CA LEU A 63 -6.56 -4.87 -1.11
C LEU A 63 -6.18 -4.86 -2.59
N ALA A 64 -4.98 -4.35 -2.90
CA ALA A 64 -4.48 -4.40 -4.25
C ALA A 64 -4.34 -5.86 -4.72
N ALA A 65 -4.79 -6.15 -5.94
CA ALA A 65 -4.62 -7.47 -6.50
C ALA A 65 -3.13 -7.78 -6.72
N ASN A 66 -2.74 -8.99 -6.37
CA ASN A 66 -1.40 -9.50 -6.64
C ASN A 66 -1.24 -9.90 -8.12
N TYR A 67 0.02 -9.99 -8.53
CA TYR A 67 0.39 -10.36 -9.88
C TYR A 67 0.44 -11.88 -10.03
N LYS A 68 -0.13 -12.39 -11.11
CA LYS A 68 -0.15 -13.83 -11.38
C LYS A 68 1.25 -14.32 -11.74
N ILE A 69 1.67 -15.40 -11.08
CA ILE A 69 2.93 -16.10 -11.37
C ILE A 69 2.73 -17.30 -12.30
N SER A 70 1.50 -17.81 -12.43
CA SER A 70 1.23 -19.04 -13.19
C SER A 70 -0.11 -18.97 -13.92
N VAL A 71 -0.31 -19.87 -14.89
CA VAL A 71 -1.64 -20.14 -15.47
C VAL A 71 -2.54 -20.90 -14.51
N HIS A 72 -1.96 -21.61 -13.53
CA HIS A 72 -2.71 -22.34 -12.51
C HIS A 72 -3.26 -21.38 -11.45
N SER A 73 -4.58 -21.31 -11.31
CA SER A 73 -5.26 -20.48 -10.30
C SER A 73 -4.76 -20.78 -8.89
N ASP A 74 -4.59 -22.06 -8.57
CA ASP A 74 -4.23 -22.54 -7.24
C ASP A 74 -2.85 -22.02 -6.77
N PHE A 75 -1.91 -21.84 -7.70
CA PHE A 75 -0.60 -21.27 -7.41
C PHE A 75 -0.72 -19.78 -7.09
N ASN A 76 -1.50 -19.05 -7.88
CA ASN A 76 -1.74 -17.62 -7.65
C ASN A 76 -2.48 -17.39 -6.32
N GLU A 77 -3.52 -18.17 -6.04
CA GLU A 77 -4.25 -18.12 -4.76
C GLU A 77 -3.35 -18.44 -3.56
N THR A 78 -2.40 -19.38 -3.73
CA THR A 78 -1.42 -19.72 -2.69
C THR A 78 -0.47 -18.55 -2.44
N VAL A 79 0.07 -17.91 -3.49
CA VAL A 79 0.88 -16.69 -3.35
C VAL A 79 0.08 -15.60 -2.64
N ASP A 80 -1.16 -15.34 -3.06
CA ASP A 80 -2.02 -14.31 -2.49
C ASP A 80 -2.24 -14.51 -1.01
N LYS A 81 -2.61 -15.72 -0.63
CA LYS A 81 -2.85 -16.10 0.76
C LYS A 81 -1.58 -15.93 1.60
N LEU A 82 -0.43 -16.40 1.11
CA LEU A 82 0.82 -16.36 1.87
C LEU A 82 1.36 -14.93 2.00
N CYS A 83 1.27 -14.11 0.95
CA CYS A 83 1.61 -12.69 0.97
C CYS A 83 0.70 -11.92 1.94
N ASN A 84 -0.62 -12.03 1.80
CA ASN A 84 -1.58 -11.28 2.61
C ASN A 84 -1.56 -11.70 4.10
N SER A 85 -1.11 -12.93 4.39
CA SER A 85 -0.93 -13.42 5.76
C SER A 85 0.52 -13.32 6.28
N HIS A 86 1.43 -12.69 5.52
CA HIS A 86 2.83 -12.47 5.90
C HIS A 86 3.61 -13.75 6.23
N GLN A 87 3.23 -14.88 5.62
CA GLN A 87 3.88 -16.16 5.84
C GLN A 87 5.08 -16.32 4.87
N TYR A 88 6.03 -15.39 4.92
CA TYR A 88 7.13 -15.28 3.96
C TYR A 88 8.04 -16.51 3.92
N GLN A 89 8.26 -17.17 5.05
CA GLN A 89 9.01 -18.44 5.09
C GLN A 89 8.30 -19.53 4.26
N LYS A 90 6.97 -19.65 4.38
CA LYS A 90 6.20 -20.62 3.59
C LYS A 90 6.07 -20.19 2.13
N LEU A 91 6.01 -18.89 1.86
CA LEU A 91 6.05 -18.36 0.50
C LEU A 91 7.36 -18.75 -0.19
N LEU A 92 8.49 -18.60 0.49
CA LEU A 92 9.79 -19.01 -0.01
C LEU A 92 9.82 -20.51 -0.33
N GLU A 93 9.42 -21.36 0.62
CA GLU A 93 9.34 -22.82 0.44
C GLU A 93 8.38 -23.24 -0.69
N PHE A 94 7.32 -22.47 -0.93
CA PHE A 94 6.40 -22.70 -2.04
C PHE A 94 7.01 -22.32 -3.38
N LEU A 95 7.61 -21.13 -3.49
CA LEU A 95 8.18 -20.62 -4.73
C LEU A 95 9.39 -21.43 -5.20
N GLU A 96 10.17 -22.01 -4.28
CA GLU A 96 11.35 -22.83 -4.60
C GLU A 96 11.02 -24.26 -5.10
N GLN A 97 9.74 -24.61 -5.23
CA GLN A 97 9.33 -25.91 -5.77
C GLN A 97 9.49 -25.94 -7.29
N ASP A 98 10.10 -27.01 -7.81
CA ASP A 98 10.29 -27.23 -9.26
C ASP A 98 8.97 -27.06 -10.04
N ALA A 99 7.86 -27.55 -9.48
CA ALA A 99 6.53 -27.44 -10.09
C ALA A 99 6.09 -25.98 -10.32
N VAL A 100 6.50 -25.04 -9.47
CA VAL A 100 6.18 -23.61 -9.62
C VAL A 100 7.04 -23.01 -10.73
N THR A 101 8.35 -23.26 -10.71
CA THR A 101 9.27 -22.75 -11.75
C THR A 101 8.97 -23.32 -13.14
N ASP A 102 8.58 -24.59 -13.22
CA ASP A 102 8.21 -25.27 -14.46
C ASP A 102 6.89 -24.73 -15.05
N SER A 103 6.07 -24.05 -14.24
CA SER A 103 4.79 -23.46 -14.66
C SER A 103 4.89 -22.03 -15.20
N LEU A 104 6.08 -21.45 -15.25
CA LEU A 104 6.32 -20.09 -15.75
C LEU A 104 6.33 -20.10 -17.29
N GLU A 105 5.31 -19.51 -17.91
CA GLU A 105 5.15 -19.54 -19.38
C GLU A 105 5.49 -18.19 -20.05
N THR A 106 5.39 -17.08 -19.33
CA THR A 106 5.50 -15.71 -19.88
C THR A 106 6.52 -14.87 -19.13
N SER A 107 7.04 -13.83 -19.78
CA SER A 107 7.97 -12.87 -19.14
C SER A 107 7.32 -12.09 -18.01
N GLN A 108 6.01 -11.82 -18.08
CA GLN A 108 5.25 -11.18 -16.99
C GLN A 108 5.15 -12.10 -15.76
N GLN A 109 4.88 -13.38 -15.97
CA GLN A 109 4.86 -14.38 -14.88
C GLN A 109 6.25 -14.54 -14.26
N MET A 110 7.30 -14.62 -15.09
CA MET A 110 8.68 -14.70 -14.63
C MET A 110 9.09 -13.47 -13.81
N GLN A 111 8.71 -12.27 -14.25
CA GLN A 111 8.91 -11.04 -13.50
C GLN A 111 8.20 -11.07 -12.14
N ALA A 112 6.91 -11.43 -12.12
CA ALA A 112 6.14 -11.52 -10.88
C ALA A 112 6.74 -12.56 -9.93
N TYR A 113 7.11 -13.74 -10.45
CA TYR A 113 7.76 -14.81 -9.70
C TYR A 113 9.03 -14.32 -9.00
N TYR A 114 9.96 -13.73 -9.76
CA TYR A 114 11.23 -13.25 -9.19
C TYR A 114 11.03 -12.07 -8.23
N TYR A 115 10.00 -11.25 -8.44
CA TYR A 115 9.63 -10.22 -7.48
C TYR A 115 9.17 -10.83 -6.15
N TYR A 116 8.22 -11.77 -6.16
CA TYR A 116 7.74 -12.42 -4.93
C TYR A 116 8.83 -13.25 -4.25
N LEU A 117 9.69 -13.93 -5.01
CA LEU A 117 10.85 -14.65 -4.48
C LEU A 117 11.81 -13.69 -3.78
N GLY A 118 12.10 -12.54 -4.39
CA GLY A 118 12.93 -11.50 -3.81
C GLY A 118 12.33 -10.92 -2.52
N VAL A 119 11.02 -10.68 -2.49
CA VAL A 119 10.31 -10.24 -1.28
C VAL A 119 10.41 -11.29 -0.18
N ALA A 120 10.14 -12.56 -0.49
CA ALA A 120 10.23 -13.64 0.50
C ALA A 120 11.65 -13.75 1.07
N GLN A 121 12.67 -13.75 0.21
CA GLN A 121 14.08 -13.80 0.62
C GLN A 121 14.50 -12.61 1.47
N LEU A 122 14.08 -11.39 1.11
CA LEU A 122 14.33 -10.19 1.91
C LEU A 122 13.73 -10.34 3.31
N GLN A 123 12.47 -10.76 3.40
CA GLN A 123 11.74 -10.89 4.67
C GLN A 123 12.24 -12.05 5.54
N THR A 124 12.86 -13.08 4.95
CA THR A 124 13.53 -14.16 5.68
C THR A 124 15.00 -13.87 5.98
N GLY A 125 15.52 -12.68 5.62
CA GLY A 125 16.88 -12.22 5.96
C GLY A 125 17.97 -12.53 4.93
N SER A 126 17.63 -13.13 3.79
CA SER A 126 18.57 -13.48 2.71
C SER A 126 18.76 -12.32 1.72
N LEU A 127 19.40 -11.23 2.17
CA LEU A 127 19.50 -9.97 1.41
C LEU A 127 20.14 -10.13 0.02
N ASP A 128 21.27 -10.84 -0.09
CA ASP A 128 21.98 -11.00 -1.37
C ASP A 128 21.18 -11.84 -2.38
N ALA A 129 20.46 -12.85 -1.89
CA ALA A 129 19.55 -13.64 -2.70
C ALA A 129 18.38 -12.78 -3.18
N GLY A 130 17.76 -12.02 -2.27
CA GLY A 130 16.68 -11.09 -2.58
C GLY A 130 17.08 -10.06 -3.64
N LEU A 131 18.27 -9.45 -3.49
CA LEU A 131 18.83 -8.52 -4.46
C LEU A 131 19.03 -9.18 -5.84
N SER A 132 19.49 -10.43 -5.87
CA SER A 132 19.66 -11.18 -7.12
C SER A 132 18.32 -11.47 -7.79
N SER A 133 17.30 -11.87 -7.01
CA SER A 133 15.94 -12.10 -7.50
C SER A 133 15.29 -10.81 -8.03
N PHE A 134 15.43 -9.67 -7.35
CA PHE A 134 14.95 -8.39 -7.87
C PHE A 134 15.65 -7.96 -9.16
N ARG A 135 16.94 -8.27 -9.33
CA ARG A 135 17.63 -8.03 -10.61
C ARG A 135 17.08 -8.93 -11.72
N LEU A 136 16.74 -10.18 -11.42
CA LEU A 136 16.12 -11.09 -12.38
C LEU A 136 14.71 -10.65 -12.77
N SER A 137 13.91 -10.10 -11.85
CA SER A 137 12.59 -9.53 -12.17
C SER A 137 12.67 -8.29 -13.08
N LEU A 138 13.85 -7.68 -13.17
CA LEU A 138 14.15 -6.54 -14.03
C LEU A 138 14.86 -6.92 -15.34
N ALA A 139 15.13 -8.20 -15.61
CA ALA A 139 15.98 -8.62 -16.73
C ALA A 139 15.41 -8.28 -18.13
N GLU A 140 14.08 -8.38 -18.30
CA GLU A 140 13.40 -8.18 -19.60
C GLU A 140 12.53 -6.91 -19.64
N VAL A 141 12.80 -5.93 -18.76
CA VAL A 141 11.92 -4.76 -18.63
C VAL A 141 12.21 -3.69 -19.67
N ASN A 142 11.15 -2.99 -20.07
CA ASN A 142 11.30 -1.78 -20.87
C ASN A 142 11.64 -0.60 -19.95
N HIS A 143 12.93 -0.24 -19.86
CA HIS A 143 13.38 0.88 -19.02
C HIS A 143 12.83 2.26 -19.42
N LEU A 144 12.21 2.41 -20.60
CA LEU A 144 11.51 3.64 -20.98
C LEU A 144 10.08 3.69 -20.42
N HIS A 145 9.46 2.53 -20.19
CA HIS A 145 8.08 2.38 -19.75
C HIS A 145 8.00 1.31 -18.63
N LEU A 146 8.43 1.70 -17.42
CA LEU A 146 8.41 0.82 -16.27
C LEU A 146 6.97 0.55 -15.79
N ASN A 147 6.64 -0.72 -15.61
CA ASN A 147 5.40 -1.15 -14.95
C ASN A 147 5.53 -1.09 -13.41
N THR A 148 4.43 -1.31 -12.71
CA THR A 148 4.38 -1.24 -11.24
C THR A 148 5.33 -2.23 -10.58
N ILE A 149 5.43 -3.49 -11.04
CA ILE A 149 6.35 -4.50 -10.48
C ILE A 149 7.80 -4.03 -10.59
N SER A 150 8.22 -3.49 -11.75
CA SER A 150 9.58 -3.00 -11.92
C SER A 150 9.93 -1.88 -10.94
N ARG A 151 8.99 -0.97 -10.67
CA ARG A 151 9.19 0.13 -9.74
C ARG A 151 9.25 -0.35 -8.28
N LEU A 152 8.38 -1.32 -7.92
CA LEU A 152 8.44 -1.98 -6.62
C LEU A 152 9.75 -2.76 -6.43
N ALA A 153 10.26 -3.42 -7.48
CA ALA A 153 11.54 -4.12 -7.43
C ALA A 153 12.70 -3.15 -7.17
N TYR A 154 12.75 -2.00 -7.86
CA TYR A 154 13.75 -0.97 -7.56
C TYR A 154 13.65 -0.47 -6.11
N LEU A 155 12.44 -0.20 -5.60
CA LEU A 155 12.27 0.24 -4.21
C LEU A 155 12.65 -0.85 -3.20
N ALA A 156 12.36 -2.11 -3.47
CA ALA A 156 12.80 -3.22 -2.62
C ALA A 156 14.33 -3.36 -2.60
N MET A 157 15.01 -3.14 -3.73
CA MET A 157 16.46 -3.02 -3.79
C MET A 157 16.96 -1.81 -2.98
N GLY A 158 16.25 -0.68 -3.04
CA GLY A 158 16.56 0.50 -2.23
C GLY A 158 16.44 0.25 -0.72
N VAL A 159 15.45 -0.56 -0.29
CA VAL A 159 15.35 -1.02 1.10
C VAL A 159 16.55 -1.88 1.49
N ILE A 160 16.98 -2.82 0.63
CA ILE A 160 18.20 -3.62 0.87
C ILE A 160 19.42 -2.72 0.99
N ASP A 161 19.57 -1.74 0.10
CA ASP A 161 20.69 -0.79 0.14
C ASP A 161 20.73 -0.02 1.47
N VAL A 162 19.59 0.43 1.99
CA VAL A 162 19.51 1.05 3.33
C VAL A 162 20.00 0.09 4.42
N LEU A 163 19.54 -1.17 4.42
CA LEU A 163 19.96 -2.18 5.41
C LEU A 163 21.46 -2.47 5.34
N GLN A 164 22.06 -2.32 4.15
CA GLN A 164 23.49 -2.48 3.91
C GLN A 164 24.29 -1.16 4.10
N ASN A 165 23.66 -0.08 4.58
CA ASN A 165 24.24 1.27 4.72
C ASN A 165 24.73 1.88 3.39
N ASN A 166 24.20 1.43 2.25
CA ASN A 166 24.49 1.98 0.93
C ASN A 166 23.51 3.12 0.58
N LYS A 167 23.73 4.31 1.16
CA LYS A 167 22.86 5.47 0.92
C LYS A 167 22.72 5.84 -0.55
N THR A 168 23.82 5.80 -1.32
CA THR A 168 23.80 6.18 -2.75
C THR A 168 22.93 5.22 -3.55
N GLY A 169 23.10 3.90 -3.37
CA GLY A 169 22.26 2.90 -4.05
C GLY A 169 20.78 3.04 -3.70
N ALA A 170 20.46 3.34 -2.45
CA ALA A 170 19.08 3.54 -2.02
C ALA A 170 18.40 4.72 -2.76
N VAL A 171 19.10 5.85 -2.91
CA VAL A 171 18.58 7.02 -3.62
C VAL A 171 18.52 6.76 -5.13
N ASP A 172 19.55 6.15 -5.73
CA ASP A 172 19.56 5.79 -7.15
C ASP A 172 18.38 4.88 -7.50
N ASN A 173 18.04 3.94 -6.63
CA ASN A 173 16.89 3.05 -6.80
C ASN A 173 15.54 3.79 -6.71
N ILE A 174 15.40 4.81 -5.87
CA ILE A 174 14.21 5.67 -5.85
C ILE A 174 14.09 6.42 -7.19
N ASP A 175 15.18 7.02 -7.66
CA ASP A 175 15.20 7.74 -8.94
C ASP A 175 14.83 6.84 -10.12
N LEU A 176 15.32 5.59 -10.12
CA LEU A 176 14.93 4.58 -11.10
C LEU A 176 13.44 4.22 -10.99
N ALA A 177 12.93 4.05 -9.76
CA ALA A 177 11.53 3.73 -9.53
C ALA A 177 10.56 4.83 -9.98
N PHE A 178 10.96 6.11 -9.93
CA PHE A 178 10.15 7.25 -10.38
C PHE A 178 10.51 7.76 -11.78
N ARG A 179 11.47 7.11 -12.47
CA ARG A 179 11.85 7.49 -13.84
C ARG A 179 10.66 7.43 -14.78
N ASN A 180 10.46 8.48 -15.57
CA ASN A 180 9.33 8.63 -16.49
C ASN A 180 7.98 8.30 -15.83
N TRP A 181 7.81 8.64 -14.54
CA TRP A 181 6.54 8.44 -13.84
C TRP A 181 5.44 9.23 -14.54
N ASN A 182 4.50 8.50 -15.16
CA ASN A 182 3.37 9.06 -15.85
C ASN A 182 2.15 8.18 -15.58
N GLU A 183 1.07 8.80 -15.12
CA GLU A 183 -0.09 8.16 -14.51
C GLU A 183 -1.08 7.58 -15.55
N PHE A 184 -0.59 7.06 -16.69
CA PHE A 184 -1.46 6.71 -17.83
C PHE A 184 -2.45 5.56 -17.52
N ALA A 185 -2.15 4.71 -16.53
CA ALA A 185 -3.06 3.69 -16.00
C ALA A 185 -2.77 3.49 -14.51
N TYR A 186 -3.75 3.86 -13.67
CA TYR A 186 -3.68 3.63 -12.24
C TYR A 186 -3.74 2.13 -11.92
N ASP A 187 -2.87 1.70 -11.02
CA ASP A 187 -2.86 0.38 -10.41
C ASP A 187 -2.76 0.57 -8.90
N GLU A 188 -3.59 -0.09 -8.11
CA GLU A 188 -3.66 0.16 -6.67
C GLU A 188 -2.33 -0.14 -5.93
N ASN A 189 -1.50 -1.06 -6.45
CA ASN A 189 -0.15 -1.31 -5.91
C ASN A 189 0.82 -0.12 -6.12
N GLN A 190 0.48 0.85 -6.98
CA GLN A 190 1.26 2.08 -7.13
C GLN A 190 1.27 2.91 -5.84
N ASN A 191 0.26 2.75 -4.97
CA ASN A 191 0.23 3.42 -3.66
C ASN A 191 1.43 3.00 -2.79
N ILE A 192 1.87 1.74 -2.90
CA ILE A 192 3.02 1.18 -2.16
C ILE A 192 4.32 1.90 -2.55
N ILE A 193 4.44 2.35 -3.80
CA ILE A 193 5.66 2.98 -4.35
C ILE A 193 6.01 4.24 -3.54
N TYR A 194 5.01 5.10 -3.29
CA TYR A 194 5.19 6.32 -2.49
C TYR A 194 5.55 6.01 -1.04
N TYR A 195 4.86 5.04 -0.44
CA TYR A 195 5.15 4.61 0.94
C TYR A 195 6.57 4.07 1.09
N LEU A 196 7.03 3.19 0.19
CA LEU A 196 8.37 2.62 0.25
C LEU A 196 9.46 3.69 0.03
N ALA A 197 9.26 4.64 -0.88
CA ALA A 197 10.19 5.76 -1.05
C ALA A 197 10.27 6.61 0.24
N ALA A 198 9.12 6.95 0.83
CA ALA A 198 9.09 7.65 2.11
C ALA A 198 9.79 6.87 3.23
N LEU A 199 9.60 5.55 3.29
CA LEU A 199 10.23 4.66 4.27
C LEU A 199 11.76 4.61 4.10
N ILE A 200 12.25 4.53 2.86
CA ILE A 200 13.69 4.57 2.56
C ILE A 200 14.29 5.88 3.07
N TYR A 201 13.70 7.03 2.74
CA TYR A 201 14.19 8.32 3.24
C TYR A 201 14.10 8.45 4.76
N PHE A 202 13.04 7.92 5.37
CA PHE A 202 12.91 7.88 6.84
C PHE A 202 14.09 7.14 7.47
N LYS A 203 14.41 5.93 6.98
CA LYS A 203 15.55 5.14 7.47
C LYS A 203 16.91 5.76 7.18
N LEU A 204 17.01 6.61 6.15
CA LEU A 204 18.19 7.43 5.86
C LEU A 204 18.28 8.71 6.72
N ASN A 205 17.33 8.92 7.64
CA ASN A 205 17.16 10.14 8.44
C ASN A 205 16.92 11.41 7.62
N ASP A 206 16.42 11.26 6.39
CA ASP A 206 16.00 12.37 5.53
C ASP A 206 14.50 12.59 5.66
N TYR A 207 14.10 13.16 6.80
CA TYR A 207 12.69 13.33 7.16
C TYR A 207 11.96 14.30 6.24
N GLN A 208 12.68 15.24 5.61
CA GLN A 208 12.09 16.18 4.66
C GLN A 208 11.60 15.45 3.40
N ASN A 209 12.47 14.67 2.75
CA ASN A 209 12.08 13.90 1.57
C ASN A 209 11.08 12.80 1.94
N SER A 210 11.24 12.16 3.10
CA SER A 210 10.27 11.19 3.61
C SER A 210 8.86 11.77 3.71
N THR A 211 8.72 12.97 4.32
CA THR A 211 7.44 13.67 4.42
C THR A 211 6.88 14.05 3.04
N ALA A 212 7.73 14.54 2.13
CA ALA A 212 7.31 14.93 0.78
C ALA A 212 6.68 13.75 0.01
N TYR A 213 7.36 12.61 -0.06
CA TYR A 213 6.83 11.40 -0.72
C TYR A 213 5.56 10.89 -0.06
N LEU A 214 5.43 11.04 1.26
CA LEU A 214 4.25 10.59 2.00
C LEU A 214 3.03 11.47 1.73
N VAL A 215 3.21 12.79 1.69
CA VAL A 215 2.16 13.76 1.30
C VAL A 215 1.73 13.51 -0.14
N ASP A 216 2.69 13.36 -1.06
CA ASP A 216 2.41 13.05 -2.46
C ASP A 216 1.68 11.70 -2.59
N GLY A 217 2.08 10.68 -1.82
CA GLY A 217 1.43 9.37 -1.79
C GLY A 217 -0.01 9.44 -1.29
N ILE A 218 -0.28 10.15 -0.20
CA ILE A 218 -1.64 10.36 0.31
C ILE A 218 -2.50 11.11 -0.73
N ALA A 219 -1.96 12.13 -1.38
CA ALA A 219 -2.65 12.85 -2.44
C ALA A 219 -2.92 11.96 -3.67
N PHE A 220 -1.96 11.11 -4.04
CA PHE A 220 -2.06 10.14 -5.13
C PHE A 220 -3.14 9.09 -4.86
N ILE A 221 -3.16 8.52 -3.66
CA ILE A 221 -4.20 7.57 -3.20
C ILE A 221 -5.58 8.23 -3.28
N ALA A 222 -5.72 9.44 -2.73
CA ALA A 222 -6.98 10.18 -2.72
C ALA A 222 -7.44 10.65 -4.11
N LYS A 223 -6.50 10.90 -5.04
CA LYS A 223 -6.81 11.27 -6.43
C LYS A 223 -7.48 10.12 -7.19
N HIS A 224 -7.15 8.88 -6.84
CA HIS A 224 -7.62 7.67 -7.49
C HIS A 224 -8.73 6.95 -6.72
N ASP A 225 -9.32 7.62 -5.71
CA ASP A 225 -10.41 7.11 -4.87
C ASP A 225 -10.09 5.73 -4.23
N SER A 226 -8.81 5.47 -3.97
CA SER A 226 -8.33 4.28 -3.25
C SER A 226 -8.15 4.59 -1.76
N HIS A 227 -8.13 3.54 -0.94
CA HIS A 227 -7.84 3.61 0.48
C HIS A 227 -6.61 2.78 0.87
N TYR A 228 -6.10 1.98 -0.07
CA TYR A 228 -5.00 1.08 0.16
C TYR A 228 -3.73 1.87 0.45
N MET A 229 -3.02 1.47 1.51
CA MET A 229 -1.84 2.14 2.09
C MET A 229 -2.11 3.40 2.92
N LEU A 230 -3.35 3.88 3.10
CA LEU A 230 -3.58 5.10 3.90
C LEU A 230 -3.21 4.90 5.37
N ALA A 231 -3.58 3.79 5.99
CA ALA A 231 -3.24 3.56 7.40
C ALA A 231 -1.73 3.46 7.58
N ASN A 232 -1.03 2.76 6.68
CA ASN A 232 0.43 2.68 6.70
C ASN A 232 1.10 4.04 6.44
N CYS A 233 0.56 4.84 5.52
CA CYS A 233 1.05 6.20 5.30
C CYS A 233 0.90 7.07 6.57
N TYR A 234 -0.26 7.06 7.22
CA TYR A 234 -0.46 7.83 8.45
C TYR A 234 0.32 7.26 9.65
N PHE A 235 0.61 5.96 9.67
CA PHE A 235 1.53 5.38 10.65
C PHE A 235 2.94 5.95 10.51
N LEU A 236 3.49 6.00 9.30
CA LEU A 236 4.80 6.59 9.05
C LEU A 236 4.80 8.11 9.32
N MET A 237 3.69 8.81 9.02
CA MET A 237 3.53 10.23 9.33
C MET A 237 3.61 10.48 10.85
N ALA A 238 2.98 9.61 11.65
CA ALA A 238 3.07 9.70 13.10
C ALA A 238 4.51 9.49 13.62
N ARG A 239 5.31 8.63 12.95
CA ARG A 239 6.73 8.46 13.27
C ARG A 239 7.54 9.70 12.90
N LEU A 240 7.32 10.28 11.72
CA LEU A 240 7.97 11.54 11.31
C LEU A 240 7.66 12.68 12.29
N ALA A 241 6.40 12.83 12.68
CA ALA A 241 5.98 13.84 13.67
C ALA A 241 6.61 13.59 15.05
N GLN A 242 6.82 12.32 15.43
CA GLN A 242 7.53 11.96 16.64
C GLN A 242 9.01 12.40 16.59
N GLU A 243 9.71 12.15 15.49
CA GLU A 243 11.11 12.61 15.30
C GLU A 243 11.20 14.15 15.26
N ALA A 244 10.17 14.83 14.76
CA ALA A 244 10.08 16.29 14.73
C ALA A 244 9.63 16.91 16.07
N HIS A 245 9.32 16.11 17.09
CA HIS A 245 8.72 16.55 18.36
C HIS A 245 7.43 17.38 18.18
N ASN A 246 6.64 17.06 17.14
CA ASN A 246 5.36 17.69 16.87
C ASN A 246 4.21 16.82 17.41
N ASP A 247 3.82 17.04 18.66
CA ASP A 247 2.81 16.23 19.35
C ASP A 247 1.41 16.32 18.72
N ASP A 248 1.03 17.49 18.20
CA ASP A 248 -0.29 17.72 17.59
C ASP A 248 -0.43 16.91 16.29
N GLU A 249 0.56 17.01 15.39
CA GLU A 249 0.59 16.26 14.14
C GLU A 249 0.72 14.75 14.39
N ARG A 250 1.49 14.34 15.41
CA ARG A 250 1.58 12.93 15.82
C ARG A 250 0.22 12.40 16.27
N LEU A 251 -0.54 13.17 17.04
CA LEU A 251 -1.86 12.75 17.52
C LEU A 251 -2.84 12.63 16.36
N GLU A 252 -2.87 13.62 15.47
CA GLU A 252 -3.72 13.62 14.29
C GLU A 252 -3.40 12.43 13.37
N ALA A 253 -2.13 12.19 13.07
CA ALA A 253 -1.69 11.07 12.26
C ALA A 253 -2.08 9.72 12.88
N ASN A 254 -1.96 9.57 14.21
CA ASN A 254 -2.40 8.34 14.88
C ASN A 254 -3.92 8.14 14.79
N GLN A 255 -4.72 9.19 14.95
CA GLN A 255 -6.18 9.11 14.81
C GLN A 255 -6.57 8.67 13.40
N ARG A 256 -5.94 9.24 12.37
CA ARG A 256 -6.20 8.86 10.97
C ARG A 256 -5.75 7.42 10.69
N LYS A 257 -4.59 7.01 11.20
CA LYS A 257 -4.10 5.64 11.11
C LYS A 257 -5.07 4.64 11.74
N ASP A 258 -5.49 4.86 12.99
CA ASP A 258 -6.43 3.97 13.68
C ASP A 258 -7.78 3.91 12.93
N LEU A 259 -8.22 5.05 12.40
CA LEU A 259 -9.43 5.13 11.59
C LEU A 259 -9.35 4.24 10.35
N PHE A 260 -8.31 4.41 9.52
CA PHE A 260 -8.20 3.67 8.26
C PHE A 260 -7.97 2.17 8.48
N SER A 261 -7.21 1.79 9.52
CA SER A 261 -7.01 0.38 9.86
C SER A 261 -8.30 -0.33 10.29
N GLU A 262 -9.13 0.29 11.12
CA GLU A 262 -10.38 -0.34 11.58
C GLU A 262 -11.42 -0.43 10.45
N LEU A 263 -11.36 0.49 9.47
CA LEU A 263 -12.33 0.52 8.39
C LEU A 263 -12.00 -0.34 7.21
N TYR A 264 -10.73 -0.42 6.83
CA TYR A 264 -10.34 -1.15 5.63
C TYR A 264 -9.61 -2.45 5.96
N GLY A 265 -9.59 -2.84 7.24
CA GLY A 265 -8.86 -4.02 7.70
C GLY A 265 -7.35 -3.95 7.41
N GLU A 266 -6.83 -2.75 7.16
CA GLU A 266 -5.45 -2.56 6.72
C GLU A 266 -4.48 -2.93 7.86
N GLN A 267 -3.64 -3.94 7.60
CA GLN A 267 -2.60 -4.34 8.53
C GLN A 267 -1.49 -3.30 8.54
N ILE A 268 -1.22 -2.75 9.73
CA ILE A 268 -0.13 -1.80 9.92
C ILE A 268 1.18 -2.57 10.03
N PHE A 269 2.14 -2.22 9.19
CA PHE A 269 3.50 -2.75 9.24
C PHE A 269 4.28 -2.08 10.39
N LYS A 270 4.45 -2.82 11.49
CA LYS A 270 5.10 -2.31 12.71
C LYS A 270 6.58 -2.67 12.83
N ASP A 271 7.02 -3.68 12.08
CA ASP A 271 8.40 -4.16 12.09
C ASP A 271 9.20 -3.43 11.01
N PHE A 272 10.30 -2.82 11.46
CA PHE A 272 11.20 -1.96 10.69
C PHE A 272 12.55 -2.64 10.54
#